data_AF-A0A3A8BAY9-F1
#
_entry.id   AF-A0A3A8BAY9-F1
#
_cell.length_a   1.000
_cell.length_b   1.000
_cell.length_c   1.000
_cell.angle_alpha   90.00
_cell.angle_beta   90.00
_cell.angle_gamma   90.00
#
_symmetry.space_group_name_H-M   'P 1'
#
loop_
_entity.id
_entity.type
_entity.pdbx_description
1 polymer ?
#
loop_
_entity_poly.entity_id
_entity_poly.type
_entity_poly.pdbx_seq_one_letter_code
_entity_poly.pdbx_strand_id
1 'polypeptide(L)' 'MLWLTFVVHLFVGTTLAGIGVIAALVAGFTGSGGVVWGAVIGYLFSLPVAFLVARQLWRNK' A
#
# COMPACT_ATOMS: atom_id res chain seq x y z
N MET A 1 -17.39 -6.91 8.88
CA MET A 1 -15.98 -7.28 8.68
C MET A 1 -15.66 -7.21 7.19
N LEU A 2 -15.13 -8.29 6.59
CA LEU A 2 -14.51 -8.40 5.26
C LEU A 2 -14.69 -7.23 4.27
N TRP A 3 -15.91 -6.86 3.89
CA TRP A 3 -16.16 -5.77 2.92
C TRP A 3 -15.46 -4.44 3.25
N LEU A 4 -15.50 -4.00 4.52
CA LEU A 4 -14.80 -2.77 4.95
C LEU A 4 -13.28 -2.91 4.82
N THR A 5 -12.73 -4.06 5.21
CA THR A 5 -11.31 -4.37 5.05
C THR A 5 -10.90 -4.41 3.58
N PHE A 6 -11.75 -4.92 2.70
CA PHE A 6 -11.50 -5.00 1.26
C PHE A 6 -11.47 -3.63 0.59
N VAL A 7 -12.44 -2.76 0.90
CA VAL A 7 -12.48 -1.38 0.38
C VAL A 7 -11.30 -0.55 0.90
N VAL A 8 -10.97 -0.68 2.19
CA VAL A 8 -9.77 -0.04 2.77
C VAL A 8 -8.50 -0.57 2.10
N HIS A 9 -8.35 -1.89 1.94
CA HIS A 9 -7.17 -2.47 1.29
C HIS A 9 -7.03 -2.07 -0.18
N LEU A 10 -8.12 -1.88 -0.92
CA LEU A 10 -8.06 -1.41 -2.32
C LEU A 10 -7.48 0.01 -2.43
N PHE A 11 -7.95 0.93 -1.58
CA PHE A 11 -7.46 2.32 -1.54
C PHE A 11 -6.05 2.43 -0.91
N VAL A 12 -5.79 1.74 0.19
CA VAL A 12 -4.48 1.74 0.87
C VAL A 12 -3.43 1.02 0.02
N GLY A 13 -3.81 -0.06 -0.66
CA GLY A 13 -2.95 -0.84 -1.57
C GLY A 13 -2.49 -0.04 -2.78
N THR A 14 -3.43 0.61 -3.48
CA THR A 14 -3.09 1.45 -4.64
C THR A 14 -2.27 2.68 -4.25
N THR A 15 -2.59 3.34 -3.14
CA THR A 15 -1.83 4.52 -2.68
C THR A 15 -0.43 4.18 -2.18
N LEU A 16 -0.24 3.13 -1.35
CA LEU A 16 1.11 2.73 -0.93
C LEU A 16 1.95 2.16 -2.09
N ALA A 17 1.35 1.46 -3.05
CA ALA A 17 2.08 1.05 -4.26
C ALA A 17 2.58 2.27 -5.06
N GLY A 18 1.73 3.30 -5.22
CA GLY A 18 2.13 4.57 -5.84
C GLY A 18 3.26 5.29 -5.08
N ILE A 19 3.18 5.35 -3.74
CA ILE A 19 4.25 5.91 -2.90
C ILE A 19 5.55 5.11 -3.06
N GLY A 20 5.49 3.78 -3.13
CA GLY A 20 6.64 2.90 -3.36
C GLY A 20 7.31 3.13 -4.72
N VAL A 21 6.52 3.35 -5.78
CA VAL A 21 7.03 3.75 -7.11
C VAL A 21 7.72 5.11 -7.05
N ILE A 22 7.10 6.12 -6.41
CA ILE A 22 7.68 7.45 -6.28
C ILE A 22 9.01 7.38 -5.49
N ALA A 23 9.05 6.62 -4.39
CA ALA A 23 10.27 6.43 -3.61
C ALA A 23 11.40 5.77 -4.42
N ALA A 24 11.09 4.75 -5.23
CA ALA A 24 12.06 4.10 -6.10
C ALA A 24 12.61 5.07 -7.18
N LEU A 25 11.74 5.86 -7.81
CA LEU A 25 12.13 6.86 -8.81
C LEU A 25 12.97 7.99 -8.21
N VAL A 26 12.61 8.50 -7.03
CA VAL A 26 13.38 9.52 -6.29
C VAL A 26 14.74 9.00 -5.83
N ALA A 27 14.84 7.71 -5.50
CA ALA A 27 16.11 7.03 -5.21
C ALA A 27 16.94 6.70 -6.47
N GLY A 28 16.52 7.15 -7.67
CA GLY A 28 17.25 7.00 -8.92
C GLY A 28 16.98 5.72 -9.71
N PHE A 29 16.08 4.83 -9.25
CA PHE A 29 15.73 3.59 -9.93
C PHE A 29 14.73 3.82 -11.09
N THR A 30 15.18 4.53 -12.12
CA THR A 30 14.37 4.94 -13.30
C THR A 30 14.06 3.80 -14.28
N GLY A 31 14.74 2.65 -14.17
CA GLY A 31 14.47 1.47 -15.00
C GLY A 31 13.16 0.78 -14.63
N SER A 32 12.58 0.03 -15.59
CA SER A 32 11.32 -0.71 -15.41
C SER A 32 11.30 -1.63 -14.19
N GLY A 33 12.42 -2.30 -13.90
CA GLY A 33 12.58 -3.12 -12.70
C GLY A 33 12.47 -2.31 -11.40
N GLY A 34 12.95 -1.07 -11.37
CA GLY A 34 12.84 -0.17 -10.22
C GLY A 34 11.39 0.19 -9.89
N VAL A 35 10.62 0.52 -10.93
CA VAL A 35 9.17 0.78 -10.82
C VAL A 35 8.41 -0.46 -10.34
N VAL A 36 8.70 -1.65 -10.90
CA VAL A 36 8.04 -2.90 -10.49
C VAL A 36 8.38 -3.26 -9.04
N TRP A 37 9.64 -3.22 -8.63
CA TRP A 37 10.03 -3.49 -7.25
C TRP A 37 9.48 -2.45 -6.27
N GLY A 38 9.48 -1.16 -6.63
CA GLY A 38 8.86 -0.10 -5.83
C GLY A 38 7.36 -0.34 -5.60
N ALA A 39 6.63 -0.71 -6.66
CA ALA A 39 5.20 -1.05 -6.59
C ALA A 39 4.95 -2.30 -5.72
N VAL A 40 5.74 -3.37 -5.90
CA VAL A 40 5.62 -4.62 -5.13
C VAL A 40 5.92 -4.41 -3.65
N ILE A 41 6.98 -3.66 -3.32
CA ILE A 41 7.34 -3.34 -1.93
C ILE A 41 6.26 -2.46 -1.29
N GLY A 42 5.82 -1.39 -1.97
CA GLY A 42 4.72 -0.54 -1.50
C GLY A 42 3.43 -1.34 -1.26
N TYR A 43 3.08 -2.24 -2.17
CA TYR A 43 1.92 -3.13 -2.00
C TYR A 43 2.10 -4.13 -0.83
N LEU A 44 3.29 -4.69 -0.61
CA LEU A 44 3.58 -5.51 0.58
C LEU A 44 3.39 -4.72 1.89
N PHE A 45 3.87 -3.49 1.95
CA PHE A 45 3.67 -2.59 3.10
C PHE A 45 2.22 -2.16 3.27
N SER A 46 1.37 -2.22 2.23
CA SER A 46 -0.05 -1.90 2.35
C SER A 46 -0.84 -2.90 3.21
N LEU A 47 -0.43 -4.18 3.23
CA LEU A 47 -1.11 -5.25 3.97
C LEU A 47 -1.16 -4.98 5.50
N PRO A 48 -0.05 -4.71 6.21
CA PRO A 48 -0.10 -4.37 7.63
C PRO A 48 -0.81 -3.03 7.89
N VAL A 49 -0.66 -2.04 6.99
CA VAL A 49 -1.36 -0.75 7.14
C VAL A 49 -2.87 -0.91 7.04
N ALA A 50 -3.37 -1.66 6.04
CA ALA A 50 -4.79 -1.95 5.88
C ALA A 50 -5.36 -2.73 7.10
N PHE A 51 -4.60 -3.67 7.67
CA PHE A 51 -4.98 -4.37 8.90
C PHE A 51 -5.07 -3.43 10.10
N LEU A 52 -4.08 -2.54 10.29
CA LEU A 52 -4.09 -1.56 11.38
C LEU A 52 -5.26 -0.56 11.26
N VAL A 53 -5.50 -0.02 10.06
CA VAL A 53 -6.62 0.90 9.79
C VAL A 53 -7.96 0.21 10.00
N ALA A 54 -8.14 -1.01 9.49
CA ALA A 54 -9.34 -1.81 9.72
C ALA A 54 -9.58 -2.10 11.20
N ARG A 55 -8.52 -2.44 11.97
CA ARG A 55 -8.60 -2.68 13.42
C ARG A 55 -8.96 -1.41 14.21
N GLN A 56 -8.52 -0.24 13.76
CA GLN A 56 -8.89 1.03 14.39
C GLN A 56 -10.36 1.38 14.13
N LEU A 57 -10.83 1.22 12.87
CA LEU A 57 -12.25 1.34 12.51
C LEU A 57 -13.15 0.33 13.23
N TRP A 58 -12.65 -0.87 13.53
CA TRP A 58 -13.35 -1.91 14.31
C TRP A 58 -13.00 -1.95 15.80
N ARG A 59 -12.62 -0.78 16.34
CA ARG A 59 -12.62 -0.50 17.79
C ARG A 59 -13.28 0.83 18.15
N ASN A 60 -13.54 1.70 17.17
CA ASN A 60 -14.15 3.01 17.37
C ASN A 60 -15.62 3.01 16.91
N LYS A 61 -16.36 1.93 17.24
CA LYS A 61 -17.73 1.64 16.80
C LYS A 61 -18.46 0.78 17.83
#